data_AF-C5C158-F1
#
_entry.id   AF-C5C158-F1
#
_cell.length_a   1.000
_cell.length_b   1.000
_cell.length_c   1.000
_cell.angle_alpha   90.00
_cell.angle_beta   90.00
_cell.angle_gamma   90.00
#
_symmetry.space_group_name_H-M   'P 1'
#
loop_
_entity.id
_entity.type
_entity.pdbx_description
1 polymer ?
#
loop_
_entity_poly.entity_id
_entity_poly.type
_entity_poly.pdbx_seq_one_letter_code
_entity_poly.pdbx_strand_id
1 'polypeptide(L)'
;MTDDAGVDVAALVAAFRDGPLATYPDLAFLDASGVLSLALDLQGVSSVRIELDDTEFLNLHSILVEGDGATAPAVDLATCRTSSAWPGLPPEITDRTVFDPGDGHGTALHTEREERPWAEIVFSEPVHLRRLVLRNVHTQTAARARNLRVLVDGEVRYDARERRAAFAASVEAWRTYAPALAAPAARELAVVLTKIATLDYHGAHEGLKAVAGVTRAERSLFRSLCNEALLYPRRIEWTVHGIKRSFRFWSGHERRDYLAFALEVIRDLGEISPAVSLGFGSVLGVVRDGGFIPHDDDLDIIIGFEQSDVPRIADGLDLIDMYLSALGYEVSGRHMAHCWVGRPGQLHVDVFVGLFEGDDVSWYPGKRGSLTRDLMFPVSRARVLDLECPLPRNPLEYLDVLYGKSWRTPDPGHAHAWNQKPYADLA
;
A
#
# COMPACT_ATOMS: atom_id res chain seq x y z
N MET A 1 39.03 7.27 -18.34
CA MET A 1 38.13 8.25 -17.72
C MET A 1 36.82 8.16 -18.48
N THR A 2 35.97 7.22 -18.11
CA THR A 2 34.57 7.23 -18.54
C THR A 2 33.86 8.13 -17.54
N ASP A 3 33.34 9.26 -18.01
CA ASP A 3 32.44 10.10 -17.22
C ASP A 3 31.27 9.21 -16.79
N ASP A 4 31.29 8.79 -15.53
CA ASP A 4 30.17 8.13 -14.87
C ASP A 4 29.17 9.24 -14.51
N ALA A 5 28.60 9.85 -15.55
CA ALA A 5 27.56 10.85 -15.39
C ALA A 5 26.37 10.15 -14.72
N GLY A 6 26.16 10.46 -13.45
CA GLY A 6 25.03 9.95 -12.67
C GLY A 6 23.70 10.20 -13.39
N VAL A 7 22.68 9.43 -13.03
CA VAL A 7 21.37 9.59 -13.63
C VAL A 7 20.71 10.83 -13.06
N ASP A 8 20.28 11.76 -13.91
CA ASP A 8 19.39 12.84 -13.49
C ASP A 8 17.97 12.27 -13.26
N VAL A 9 17.80 11.73 -12.05
CA VAL A 9 16.56 11.09 -11.61
C VAL A 9 15.38 12.06 -11.65
N ALA A 10 15.59 13.33 -11.32
CA ALA A 10 14.53 14.33 -11.30
C ALA A 10 14.04 14.65 -12.72
N ALA A 11 14.98 14.89 -13.65
CA ALA A 11 14.64 15.10 -15.06
C ALA A 11 13.95 13.88 -15.67
N LEU A 12 14.39 12.67 -15.32
CA LEU A 12 13.76 11.43 -15.76
C LEU A 12 12.30 11.32 -15.33
N VAL A 13 12.01 11.44 -14.04
CA VAL A 13 10.64 11.29 -13.51
C VAL A 13 9.73 12.38 -14.07
N ALA A 14 10.21 13.62 -14.16
CA ALA A 14 9.46 14.72 -14.77
C ALA A 14 9.17 14.44 -16.26
N ALA A 15 10.17 14.02 -17.04
CA ALA A 15 10.00 13.72 -18.46
C ALA A 15 9.06 12.53 -18.71
N PHE A 16 9.05 11.52 -17.84
CA PHE A 16 8.10 10.41 -17.91
C PHE A 16 6.67 10.87 -17.64
N ARG A 17 6.47 11.68 -16.60
CA ARG A 17 5.16 12.23 -16.22
C ARG A 17 4.60 13.13 -17.31
N ASP A 18 5.41 14.09 -17.75
CA ASP A 18 5.00 15.14 -18.68
C ASP A 18 5.01 14.66 -20.15
N GLY A 19 5.64 13.51 -20.43
CA GLY A 19 5.69 12.87 -21.73
C GLY A 19 4.69 11.72 -21.86
N PRO A 20 5.14 10.44 -21.84
CA PRO A 20 4.27 9.31 -22.14
C PRO A 20 3.06 9.21 -21.21
N LEU A 21 3.20 9.48 -19.89
CA LEU A 21 2.07 9.36 -18.97
C LEU A 21 0.97 10.39 -19.22
N ALA A 22 1.33 11.63 -19.52
CA ALA A 22 0.37 12.71 -19.83
C ALA A 22 -0.52 12.42 -21.06
N THR A 23 -0.08 11.53 -21.96
CA THR A 23 -0.86 11.12 -23.13
C THR A 23 -1.89 10.02 -22.84
N TYR A 24 -1.86 9.46 -21.61
CA TYR A 24 -2.80 8.46 -21.11
C TYR A 24 -3.45 8.91 -19.79
N PRO A 25 -4.18 10.05 -19.79
CA PRO A 25 -4.81 10.60 -18.58
C PRO A 25 -5.85 9.65 -17.98
N ASP A 26 -6.40 8.73 -18.76
CA ASP A 26 -7.34 7.70 -18.32
C ASP A 26 -6.73 6.74 -17.27
N LEU A 27 -5.40 6.57 -17.24
CA LEU A 27 -4.74 5.73 -16.22
C LEU A 27 -4.83 6.32 -14.81
N ALA A 28 -5.04 7.64 -14.69
CA ALA A 28 -5.28 8.31 -13.41
C ALA A 28 -6.68 8.02 -12.84
N PHE A 29 -7.55 7.31 -13.58
CA PHE A 29 -8.83 6.84 -13.06
C PHE A 29 -8.69 5.95 -11.82
N LEU A 30 -7.55 5.26 -11.67
CA LEU A 30 -7.27 4.39 -10.51
C LEU A 30 -6.76 5.15 -9.28
N ASP A 31 -6.53 6.45 -9.41
CA ASP A 31 -6.23 7.31 -8.27
C ASP A 31 -7.49 7.48 -7.41
N ALA A 32 -7.31 7.83 -6.14
CA ALA A 32 -8.42 8.17 -5.27
C ALA A 32 -9.16 9.39 -5.84
N SER A 33 -10.46 9.26 -6.09
CA SER A 33 -11.29 10.27 -6.79
C SER A 33 -10.92 10.47 -8.27
N GLY A 34 -10.21 9.51 -8.87
CA GLY A 34 -9.84 9.54 -10.29
C GLY A 34 -11.06 9.66 -11.20
N VAL A 35 -10.88 10.27 -12.36
CA VAL A 35 -11.95 10.53 -13.33
C VAL A 35 -11.61 9.92 -14.67
N LEU A 36 -12.50 9.07 -15.19
CA LEU A 36 -12.43 8.57 -16.56
C LEU A 36 -13.45 9.33 -17.40
N SER A 37 -12.99 10.05 -18.42
CA SER A 37 -13.87 10.79 -19.34
C SER A 37 -13.73 10.22 -20.75
N LEU A 38 -14.80 9.61 -21.26
CA LEU A 38 -14.86 9.02 -22.59
C LEU A 38 -15.68 9.92 -23.51
N ALA A 39 -15.03 10.48 -24.53
CA ALA A 39 -15.71 11.13 -25.65
C ALA A 39 -16.16 10.04 -26.64
N LEU A 40 -17.47 9.86 -26.78
CA LEU A 40 -18.05 8.75 -27.54
C LEU A 40 -18.72 9.25 -28.82
N ASP A 41 -19.54 10.31 -28.71
CA ASP A 41 -20.29 10.92 -29.81
C ASP A 41 -21.10 9.92 -30.66
N LEU A 42 -21.89 9.07 -29.99
CA LEU A 42 -22.65 7.97 -30.59
C LEU A 42 -24.14 8.28 -30.66
N GLN A 43 -24.77 8.00 -31.79
CA GLN A 43 -26.21 8.18 -32.02
C GLN A 43 -26.98 6.89 -31.78
N GLY A 44 -28.23 7.01 -31.35
CA GLY A 44 -29.13 5.86 -31.21
C GLY A 44 -28.77 4.89 -30.08
N VAL A 45 -28.04 5.36 -29.08
CA VAL A 45 -27.56 4.54 -27.97
C VAL A 45 -28.73 4.12 -27.07
N SER A 46 -28.84 2.84 -26.78
CA SER A 46 -29.91 2.28 -25.93
C SER A 46 -29.41 1.82 -24.57
N SER A 47 -28.14 1.40 -24.48
CA SER A 47 -27.52 1.06 -23.19
C SER A 47 -26.03 1.34 -23.12
N VAL A 48 -25.56 1.57 -21.90
CA VAL A 48 -24.12 1.65 -21.54
C VAL A 48 -23.87 0.71 -20.38
N ARG A 49 -22.95 -0.23 -20.55
CA ARG A 49 -22.54 -1.18 -19.52
C ARG A 49 -21.13 -0.89 -19.06
N ILE A 50 -20.96 -0.81 -17.75
CA ILE A 50 -19.68 -0.66 -17.06
C ILE A 50 -19.46 -1.97 -16.30
N GLU A 51 -18.40 -2.69 -16.63
CA GLU A 51 -18.11 -3.99 -16.00
C GLU A 51 -16.64 -4.11 -15.63
N LEU A 52 -16.34 -5.02 -14.70
CA LEU A 52 -14.98 -5.48 -14.45
C LEU A 52 -14.75 -6.83 -15.14
N ASP A 53 -13.55 -7.06 -15.66
CA ASP A 53 -13.16 -8.35 -16.24
C ASP A 53 -12.31 -9.19 -15.27
N ASP A 54 -12.73 -9.28 -14.01
CA ASP A 54 -12.19 -10.14 -12.95
C ASP A 54 -13.22 -10.37 -11.82
N THR A 55 -12.83 -11.11 -10.78
CA THR A 55 -13.63 -11.30 -9.55
C THR A 55 -13.29 -10.22 -8.54
N GLU A 56 -14.14 -9.19 -8.46
CA GLU A 56 -13.88 -7.99 -7.67
C GLU A 56 -15.20 -7.30 -7.27
N PHE A 57 -15.13 -6.26 -6.43
CA PHE A 57 -16.23 -5.33 -6.24
C PHE A 57 -16.18 -4.22 -7.31
N LEU A 58 -17.29 -3.96 -8.00
CA LEU A 58 -17.45 -2.73 -8.78
C LEU A 58 -17.99 -1.64 -7.87
N ASN A 59 -17.17 -0.63 -7.60
CA ASN A 59 -17.58 0.52 -6.81
C ASN A 59 -17.18 1.84 -7.49
N LEU A 60 -18.13 2.76 -7.58
CA LEU A 60 -17.92 4.08 -8.20
C LEU A 60 -18.52 5.15 -7.29
N HIS A 61 -17.91 6.34 -7.34
CA HIS A 61 -18.50 7.51 -6.70
C HIS A 61 -19.70 8.00 -7.49
N SER A 62 -19.57 8.19 -8.80
CA SER A 62 -20.68 8.62 -9.64
C SER A 62 -20.45 8.32 -11.12
N ILE A 63 -21.51 8.41 -11.91
CA ILE A 63 -21.52 8.30 -13.37
C ILE A 63 -22.26 9.50 -13.94
N LEU A 64 -21.61 10.29 -14.78
CA LEU A 64 -22.24 11.37 -15.52
C LEU A 64 -22.44 10.94 -16.97
N VAL A 65 -23.67 11.11 -17.45
CA VAL A 65 -24.07 10.87 -18.84
C VAL A 65 -24.34 12.22 -19.48
N GLU A 66 -23.54 12.60 -20.47
CA GLU A 66 -23.79 13.80 -21.27
C GLU A 66 -24.33 13.41 -22.64
N GLY A 67 -25.55 13.83 -22.92
CA GLY A 67 -26.25 13.50 -24.14
C GLY A 67 -27.71 13.91 -24.05
N ASP A 68 -28.43 13.75 -25.17
CA ASP A 68 -29.84 14.11 -25.26
C ASP A 68 -30.63 12.99 -25.97
N GLY A 69 -31.83 12.71 -25.49
CA GLY A 69 -32.84 11.95 -26.23
C GLY A 69 -33.65 12.86 -27.15
N ALA A 70 -34.71 12.30 -27.75
CA ALA A 70 -35.63 13.07 -28.57
C ALA A 70 -36.49 14.03 -27.72
N THR A 71 -36.76 13.65 -26.47
CA THR A 71 -37.75 14.33 -25.63
C THR A 71 -37.20 14.93 -24.34
N ALA A 72 -36.03 14.48 -23.87
CA ALA A 72 -35.41 14.93 -22.63
C ALA A 72 -33.88 14.72 -22.64
N PRO A 73 -33.11 15.34 -21.72
CA PRO A 73 -31.71 15.01 -21.50
C PRO A 73 -31.50 13.52 -21.21
N ALA A 74 -30.37 12.95 -21.65
CA ALA A 74 -30.10 11.52 -21.52
C ALA A 74 -30.13 11.02 -20.07
N VAL A 75 -29.68 11.85 -19.11
CA VAL A 75 -29.70 11.52 -17.68
C VAL A 75 -31.12 11.37 -17.11
N ASP A 76 -32.09 12.08 -17.67
CA ASP A 76 -33.48 11.98 -17.22
C ASP A 76 -34.14 10.69 -17.73
N LEU A 77 -33.67 10.20 -18.86
CA LEU A 77 -34.10 8.96 -19.52
C LEU A 77 -33.36 7.72 -19.00
N ALA A 78 -32.32 7.91 -18.19
CA ALA A 78 -31.43 6.86 -17.71
C ALA A 78 -31.98 6.16 -16.46
N THR A 79 -31.90 4.83 -16.43
CA THR A 79 -32.03 4.01 -15.23
C THR A 79 -30.78 3.16 -15.06
N CYS A 80 -30.22 3.11 -13.87
CA CYS A 80 -29.05 2.28 -13.57
C CYS A 80 -29.48 0.97 -12.88
N ARG A 81 -28.96 -0.16 -13.38
CA ARG A 81 -29.11 -1.48 -12.77
C ARG A 81 -27.73 -2.05 -12.47
N THR A 82 -27.63 -2.88 -11.44
CA THR A 82 -26.39 -3.57 -11.09
C THR A 82 -26.59 -5.08 -11.04
N SER A 83 -25.50 -5.84 -11.16
CA SER A 83 -25.50 -7.29 -10.98
C SER A 83 -25.91 -7.71 -9.57
N SER A 84 -25.43 -6.97 -8.57
CA SER A 84 -25.71 -7.14 -7.16
C SER A 84 -25.60 -5.79 -6.44
N ALA A 85 -26.00 -5.74 -5.17
CA ALA A 85 -25.88 -4.54 -4.34
C ALA A 85 -25.22 -4.92 -3.01
N TRP A 86 -24.15 -4.23 -2.65
CA TRP A 86 -23.47 -4.48 -1.38
C TRP A 86 -24.37 -4.05 -0.21
N PRO A 87 -24.63 -4.94 0.77
CA PRO A 87 -25.56 -4.65 1.86
C PRO A 87 -25.17 -3.45 2.75
N GLY A 88 -23.92 -3.00 2.70
CA GLY A 88 -23.42 -1.88 3.48
C GLY A 88 -23.64 -0.49 2.83
N LEU A 89 -24.24 -0.42 1.64
CA LEU A 89 -24.61 0.87 1.05
C LEU A 89 -25.71 1.53 1.88
N PRO A 90 -25.58 2.83 2.20
CA PRO A 90 -26.65 3.60 2.83
C PRO A 90 -27.98 3.48 2.05
N PRO A 91 -29.12 3.35 2.74
CA PRO A 91 -30.43 3.19 2.10
C PRO A 91 -30.87 4.42 1.27
N GLU A 92 -30.22 5.57 1.45
CA GLU A 92 -30.44 6.79 0.68
C GLU A 92 -29.87 6.72 -0.75
N ILE A 93 -28.97 5.77 -1.01
CA ILE A 93 -28.40 5.54 -2.34
C ILE A 93 -29.44 4.81 -3.19
N THR A 94 -29.82 5.42 -4.30
CA THR A 94 -30.81 4.92 -5.25
C THR A 94 -30.20 4.75 -6.64
N ASP A 95 -30.97 4.21 -7.58
CA ASP A 95 -30.59 4.17 -9.00
C ASP A 95 -30.40 5.55 -9.62
N ARG A 96 -30.87 6.62 -8.97
CA ARG A 96 -30.68 8.01 -9.39
C ARG A 96 -29.48 8.70 -8.75
N THR A 97 -29.10 8.37 -7.52
CA THR A 97 -27.95 9.02 -6.85
C THR A 97 -26.63 8.74 -7.56
N VAL A 98 -26.52 7.60 -8.27
CA VAL A 98 -25.35 7.31 -9.11
C VAL A 98 -25.07 8.40 -10.14
N PHE A 99 -26.09 9.17 -10.56
CA PHE A 99 -25.96 10.26 -11.52
C PHE A 99 -25.70 11.63 -10.87
N ASP A 100 -25.67 11.72 -9.54
CA ASP A 100 -25.42 12.96 -8.81
C ASP A 100 -23.97 13.00 -8.24
N PRO A 101 -23.05 13.75 -8.86
CA PRO A 101 -21.69 13.88 -8.36
C PRO A 101 -21.58 14.73 -7.07
N GLY A 102 -22.67 15.37 -6.63
CA GLY A 102 -22.71 16.25 -5.46
C GLY A 102 -23.31 15.64 -4.21
N ASP A 103 -23.73 14.37 -4.25
CA ASP A 103 -24.49 13.70 -3.19
C ASP A 103 -23.75 13.57 -1.84
N GLY A 104 -22.41 13.75 -1.84
CA GLY A 104 -21.57 13.74 -0.65
C GLY A 104 -21.33 12.36 -0.03
N HIS A 105 -21.87 11.28 -0.60
CA HIS A 105 -21.80 9.93 -0.03
C HIS A 105 -20.49 9.20 -0.36
N GLY A 106 -19.69 9.71 -1.29
CA GLY A 106 -18.35 9.21 -1.63
C GLY A 106 -18.30 7.85 -2.33
N THR A 107 -19.42 7.10 -2.38
CA THR A 107 -19.64 5.89 -3.18
C THR A 107 -21.15 5.79 -3.44
N ALA A 108 -21.60 5.94 -4.68
CA ALA A 108 -23.02 5.82 -5.07
C ALA A 108 -23.35 4.48 -5.74
N LEU A 109 -22.34 3.66 -6.02
CA LEU A 109 -22.48 2.33 -6.64
C LEU A 109 -21.48 1.40 -5.97
N HIS A 110 -21.95 0.24 -5.50
CA HIS A 110 -21.11 -0.80 -4.92
C HIS A 110 -21.79 -2.17 -5.06
N THR A 111 -21.23 -3.05 -5.89
CA THR A 111 -21.69 -4.44 -6.02
C THR A 111 -21.15 -5.30 -4.87
N GLU A 112 -21.61 -6.54 -4.72
CA GLU A 112 -20.85 -7.54 -3.98
C GLU A 112 -19.56 -7.91 -4.73
N ARG A 113 -18.70 -8.71 -4.09
CA ARG A 113 -17.54 -9.31 -4.75
C ARG A 113 -18.01 -10.55 -5.50
N GLU A 114 -18.03 -10.46 -6.81
CA GLU A 114 -18.53 -11.51 -7.69
C GLU A 114 -17.70 -11.58 -8.97
N GLU A 115 -17.92 -12.60 -9.78
CA GLU A 115 -17.29 -12.71 -11.08
C GLU A 115 -17.92 -11.74 -12.08
N ARG A 116 -17.10 -10.86 -12.66
CA ARG A 116 -17.49 -9.87 -13.67
C ARG A 116 -18.69 -8.99 -13.24
N PRO A 117 -18.59 -8.29 -12.08
CA PRO A 117 -19.63 -7.38 -11.63
C PRO A 117 -19.88 -6.29 -12.67
N TRP A 118 -21.12 -5.82 -12.74
CA TRP A 118 -21.50 -4.82 -13.72
C TRP A 118 -22.56 -3.84 -13.22
N ALA A 119 -22.56 -2.67 -13.83
CA ALA A 119 -23.63 -1.70 -13.79
C ALA A 119 -24.03 -1.32 -15.21
N GLU A 120 -25.32 -1.31 -15.49
CA GLU A 120 -25.87 -1.04 -16.80
C GLU A 120 -26.84 0.12 -16.72
N ILE A 121 -26.58 1.14 -17.52
CA ILE A 121 -27.46 2.26 -17.76
C ILE A 121 -28.32 1.90 -18.97
N VAL A 122 -29.63 1.90 -18.78
CA VAL A 122 -30.60 1.68 -19.85
C VAL A 122 -31.38 2.97 -20.06
N PHE A 123 -31.48 3.41 -21.32
CA PHE A 123 -32.27 4.57 -21.69
C PHE A 123 -33.68 4.14 -22.12
N SER A 124 -34.70 4.87 -21.64
CA SER A 124 -36.09 4.58 -22.01
C SER A 124 -36.39 4.84 -23.50
N GLU A 125 -35.58 5.66 -24.15
CA GLU A 125 -35.56 5.87 -25.60
C GLU A 125 -34.10 6.03 -26.07
N PRO A 126 -33.78 5.79 -27.36
CA PRO A 126 -32.43 5.98 -27.87
C PRO A 126 -31.93 7.41 -27.72
N VAL A 127 -30.67 7.58 -27.32
CA VAL A 127 -30.04 8.89 -27.06
C VAL A 127 -28.82 9.15 -27.95
N HIS A 128 -28.48 10.43 -28.12
CA HIS A 128 -27.17 10.87 -28.58
C HIS A 128 -26.21 10.96 -27.40
N LEU A 129 -25.39 9.93 -27.19
CA LEU A 129 -24.40 9.90 -26.12
C LEU A 129 -23.11 10.60 -26.55
N ARG A 130 -22.88 11.82 -26.05
CA ARG A 130 -21.68 12.60 -26.38
C ARG A 130 -20.50 12.20 -25.51
N ARG A 131 -20.75 12.07 -24.20
CA ARG A 131 -19.70 11.80 -23.20
C ARG A 131 -20.22 10.92 -22.08
N LEU A 132 -19.35 10.06 -21.59
CA LEU A 132 -19.54 9.32 -20.35
C LEU A 132 -18.39 9.68 -19.40
N VAL A 133 -18.71 10.10 -18.18
CA VAL A 133 -17.69 10.42 -17.16
C VAL A 133 -17.91 9.55 -15.92
N LEU A 134 -16.93 8.73 -15.58
CA LEU A 134 -16.94 7.90 -14.37
C LEU A 134 -16.06 8.57 -13.32
N ARG A 135 -16.57 8.71 -12.10
CA ARG A 135 -15.79 9.14 -10.94
C ARG A 135 -15.54 7.95 -10.04
N ASN A 136 -14.27 7.68 -9.76
CA ASN A 136 -13.87 6.62 -8.86
C ASN A 136 -14.06 7.06 -7.40
N VAL A 137 -14.06 6.09 -6.49
CA VAL A 137 -14.19 6.33 -5.04
C VAL A 137 -12.98 7.08 -4.47
N HIS A 138 -13.16 7.76 -3.34
CA HIS A 138 -12.11 8.58 -2.69
C HIS A 138 -11.08 7.78 -1.89
N THR A 139 -11.26 6.47 -1.79
CA THR A 139 -10.47 5.56 -0.96
C THR A 139 -9.47 4.76 -1.80
N GLN A 140 -8.58 4.03 -1.12
CA GLN A 140 -7.62 3.12 -1.74
C GLN A 140 -8.28 2.01 -2.60
N THR A 141 -9.56 1.73 -2.36
CA THR A 141 -10.34 0.76 -3.13
C THR A 141 -10.62 1.22 -4.56
N ALA A 142 -10.28 2.47 -4.94
CA ALA A 142 -10.30 2.95 -6.32
C ALA A 142 -9.52 2.02 -7.28
N ALA A 143 -8.44 1.41 -6.81
CA ALA A 143 -7.64 0.46 -7.59
C ALA A 143 -8.38 -0.83 -7.99
N ARG A 144 -9.55 -1.14 -7.39
CA ARG A 144 -10.40 -2.28 -7.79
C ARG A 144 -10.91 -2.16 -9.22
N ALA A 145 -11.07 -0.94 -9.72
CA ALA A 145 -11.47 -0.68 -11.10
C ALA A 145 -10.35 -0.94 -12.15
N ARG A 146 -9.24 -1.59 -11.77
CA ARG A 146 -8.10 -1.88 -12.66
C ARG A 146 -8.49 -2.62 -13.93
N ASN A 147 -9.53 -3.44 -13.92
CA ASN A 147 -9.96 -4.22 -15.08
C ASN A 147 -11.29 -3.74 -15.66
N LEU A 148 -11.59 -2.44 -15.51
CA LEU A 148 -12.79 -1.81 -16.02
C LEU A 148 -12.89 -1.87 -17.54
N ARG A 149 -14.09 -2.19 -18.02
CA ARG A 149 -14.52 -2.08 -19.41
C ARG A 149 -15.79 -1.26 -19.49
N VAL A 150 -15.91 -0.49 -20.57
CA VAL A 150 -17.14 0.22 -20.91
C VAL A 150 -17.62 -0.28 -22.27
N LEU A 151 -18.86 -0.74 -22.32
CA LEU A 151 -19.54 -1.21 -23.50
C LEU A 151 -20.73 -0.30 -23.80
N VAL A 152 -20.98 -0.01 -25.07
CA VAL A 152 -22.14 0.75 -25.55
C VAL A 152 -22.89 -0.14 -26.54
N ASP A 153 -24.15 -0.43 -26.25
CA ASP A 153 -24.98 -1.40 -27.01
C ASP A 153 -24.26 -2.75 -27.26
N GLY A 154 -23.49 -3.21 -26.27
CA GLY A 154 -22.72 -4.46 -26.34
C GLY A 154 -21.35 -4.37 -27.03
N GLU A 155 -21.00 -3.23 -27.64
CA GLU A 155 -19.68 -3.01 -28.25
C GLU A 155 -18.71 -2.37 -27.26
N VAL A 156 -17.49 -2.90 -27.13
CA VAL A 156 -16.45 -2.36 -26.24
C VAL A 156 -15.97 -1.01 -26.75
N ARG A 157 -16.11 0.03 -25.93
CA ARG A 157 -15.59 1.39 -26.20
C ARG A 157 -14.36 1.73 -25.38
N TYR A 158 -14.12 1.01 -24.29
CA TYR A 158 -12.96 1.16 -23.44
C TYR A 158 -12.60 -0.17 -22.76
N ASP A 159 -11.33 -0.54 -22.76
CA ASP A 159 -10.78 -1.66 -21.96
C ASP A 159 -9.48 -1.21 -21.27
N ALA A 160 -9.49 -1.18 -19.94
CA ALA A 160 -8.36 -0.69 -19.16
C ALA A 160 -7.06 -1.49 -19.37
N ARG A 161 -7.14 -2.78 -19.73
CA ARG A 161 -5.96 -3.61 -20.01
C ARG A 161 -5.33 -3.24 -21.33
N GLU A 162 -6.14 -3.04 -22.37
CA GLU A 162 -5.66 -2.58 -23.67
C GLU A 162 -5.00 -1.20 -23.55
N ARG A 163 -5.58 -0.31 -22.74
CA ARG A 163 -5.00 1.01 -22.45
C ARG A 163 -3.64 0.91 -21.76
N ARG A 164 -3.48 0.05 -20.74
CA ARG A 164 -2.19 -0.19 -20.10
C ARG A 164 -1.15 -0.81 -21.04
N ALA A 165 -1.56 -1.72 -21.92
CA ALA A 165 -0.67 -2.32 -22.92
C ALA A 165 -0.20 -1.28 -23.95
N ALA A 166 -1.12 -0.44 -24.45
CA ALA A 166 -0.80 0.65 -25.36
C ALA A 166 0.13 1.68 -24.70
N PHE A 167 -0.11 2.03 -23.44
CA PHE A 167 0.78 2.88 -22.67
C PHE A 167 2.19 2.30 -22.56
N ALA A 168 2.33 1.03 -22.18
CA ALA A 168 3.63 0.37 -22.08
C ALA A 168 4.38 0.37 -23.42
N ALA A 169 3.69 0.10 -24.54
CA ALA A 169 4.27 0.18 -25.88
C ALA A 169 4.70 1.61 -26.24
N SER A 170 3.94 2.63 -25.83
CA SER A 170 4.30 4.03 -26.04
C SER A 170 5.56 4.44 -25.26
N VAL A 171 5.73 3.91 -24.04
CA VAL A 171 6.96 4.12 -23.27
C VAL A 171 8.15 3.45 -23.95
N GLU A 172 7.98 2.25 -24.51
CA GLU A 172 9.05 1.59 -25.25
C GLU A 172 9.52 2.42 -26.46
N ALA A 173 8.58 3.01 -27.20
CA ALA A 173 8.92 3.94 -28.27
C ALA A 173 9.66 5.18 -27.72
N TRP A 174 9.14 5.79 -26.63
CA TRP A 174 9.76 6.93 -25.95
C TRP A 174 11.20 6.65 -25.49
N ARG A 175 11.49 5.42 -25.06
CA ARG A 175 12.83 4.99 -24.63
C ARG A 175 13.92 5.12 -25.69
N THR A 176 13.54 5.17 -26.97
CA THR A 176 14.49 5.23 -28.08
C THR A 176 14.97 6.65 -28.39
N TYR A 177 14.19 7.69 -28.06
CA TYR A 177 14.47 9.07 -28.49
C TYR A 177 14.48 10.10 -27.37
N ALA A 178 14.02 9.78 -26.16
CA ALA A 178 13.93 10.76 -25.07
C ALA A 178 15.33 11.18 -24.57
N PRO A 179 15.65 12.50 -24.54
CA PRO A 179 16.95 12.98 -24.05
C PRO A 179 17.25 12.59 -22.60
N ALA A 180 16.24 12.58 -21.73
CA ALA A 180 16.35 12.15 -20.32
C ALA A 180 16.74 10.68 -20.16
N LEU A 181 16.73 9.89 -21.24
CA LEU A 181 17.08 8.48 -21.29
C LEU A 181 18.41 8.19 -21.98
N ALA A 182 19.28 9.20 -22.11
CA ALA A 182 20.60 9.00 -22.71
C ALA A 182 21.41 7.90 -21.99
N ALA A 183 21.39 7.89 -20.66
CA ALA A 183 22.09 6.92 -19.83
C ALA A 183 21.38 5.53 -19.82
N PRO A 184 22.12 4.40 -19.90
CA PRO A 184 21.54 3.06 -19.79
C PRO A 184 20.70 2.86 -18.52
N ALA A 185 21.20 3.32 -17.37
CA ALA A 185 20.47 3.23 -16.10
C ALA A 185 19.14 4.00 -16.11
N ALA A 186 19.08 5.15 -16.80
CA ALA A 186 17.83 5.90 -16.96
C ALA A 186 16.78 5.12 -17.78
N ARG A 187 17.20 4.40 -18.83
CA ARG A 187 16.32 3.53 -19.62
C ARG A 187 15.72 2.39 -18.81
N GLU A 188 16.46 1.84 -17.84
CA GLU A 188 15.97 0.79 -16.94
C GLU A 188 15.05 1.36 -15.86
N LEU A 189 15.36 2.55 -15.32
CA LEU A 189 14.45 3.25 -14.41
C LEU A 189 13.12 3.63 -15.07
N ALA A 190 13.10 3.92 -16.38
CA ALA A 190 11.86 4.10 -17.13
C ALA A 190 10.99 2.82 -17.19
N VAL A 191 11.61 1.63 -17.23
CA VAL A 191 10.88 0.36 -17.13
C VAL A 191 10.25 0.24 -15.75
N VAL A 192 10.97 0.62 -14.69
CA VAL A 192 10.43 0.64 -13.32
C VAL A 192 9.23 1.60 -13.21
N LEU A 193 9.32 2.82 -13.76
CA LEU A 193 8.20 3.78 -13.80
C LEU A 193 6.99 3.20 -14.57
N THR A 194 7.23 2.51 -15.67
CA THR A 194 6.18 1.84 -16.45
C THR A 194 5.45 0.80 -15.62
N LYS A 195 6.19 -0.03 -14.88
CA LYS A 195 5.63 -1.05 -13.99
C LYS A 195 4.77 -0.44 -12.88
N ILE A 196 5.19 0.69 -12.30
CA ILE A 196 4.36 1.42 -11.32
C ILE A 196 3.04 1.89 -11.98
N ALA A 197 3.14 2.54 -13.14
CA ALA A 197 1.99 3.08 -13.84
C ALA A 197 1.01 1.97 -14.28
N THR A 198 1.51 0.78 -14.60
CA THR A 198 0.72 -0.40 -14.99
C THR A 198 0.37 -1.37 -13.86
N LEU A 199 0.62 -0.98 -12.59
CA LEU A 199 0.28 -1.71 -11.37
C LEU A 199 1.11 -2.98 -11.07
N ASP A 200 2.23 -3.18 -11.77
CA ASP A 200 3.22 -4.23 -11.43
C ASP A 200 4.17 -3.75 -10.33
N TYR A 201 3.63 -3.58 -9.13
CA TYR A 201 4.36 -3.02 -7.99
C TYR A 201 5.50 -3.91 -7.50
N HIS A 202 5.30 -5.22 -7.48
CA HIS A 202 6.36 -6.16 -7.12
C HIS A 202 7.49 -6.13 -8.15
N GLY A 203 7.17 -6.17 -9.45
CA GLY A 203 8.16 -6.07 -10.50
C GLY A 203 8.88 -4.71 -10.50
N ALA A 204 8.21 -3.62 -10.13
CA ALA A 204 8.85 -2.32 -9.95
C ALA A 204 9.87 -2.36 -8.79
N HIS A 205 9.50 -2.97 -7.67
CA HIS A 205 10.36 -3.10 -6.49
C HIS A 205 11.64 -3.90 -6.80
N GLU A 206 11.50 -5.08 -7.39
CA GLU A 206 12.63 -5.91 -7.80
C GLU A 206 13.43 -5.29 -8.95
N GLY A 207 12.74 -4.65 -9.89
CA GLY A 207 13.36 -3.95 -11.01
C GLY A 207 14.30 -2.84 -10.54
N LEU A 208 13.88 -2.02 -9.57
CA LEU A 208 14.75 -0.98 -9.01
C LEU A 208 16.01 -1.60 -8.41
N LYS A 209 15.90 -2.67 -7.60
CA LYS A 209 17.07 -3.37 -7.01
C LYS A 209 18.08 -3.78 -8.09
N ALA A 210 17.59 -4.31 -9.22
CA ALA A 210 18.42 -4.82 -10.30
C ALA A 210 19.13 -3.74 -11.15
N VAL A 211 18.71 -2.47 -11.11
CA VAL A 211 19.33 -1.43 -11.97
C VAL A 211 20.77 -1.12 -11.56
N ALA A 212 21.74 -1.52 -12.39
CA ALA A 212 23.14 -1.18 -12.20
C ALA A 212 23.42 0.31 -12.50
N GLY A 213 24.49 0.86 -11.92
CA GLY A 213 24.90 2.25 -12.17
C GLY A 213 24.02 3.32 -11.51
N VAL A 214 23.22 2.95 -10.50
CA VAL A 214 22.42 3.89 -9.70
C VAL A 214 22.82 3.77 -8.24
N THR A 215 23.30 4.88 -7.68
CA THR A 215 23.73 5.00 -6.29
C THR A 215 22.57 4.87 -5.29
N ARG A 216 22.89 4.68 -4.01
CA ARG A 216 21.89 4.65 -2.92
C ARG A 216 21.11 5.97 -2.84
N ALA A 217 21.78 7.11 -3.02
CA ALA A 217 21.16 8.42 -2.97
C ALA A 217 20.17 8.63 -4.13
N GLU A 218 20.56 8.26 -5.35
CA GLU A 218 19.69 8.31 -6.53
C GLU A 218 18.49 7.37 -6.39
N ARG A 219 18.68 6.15 -5.87
CA ARG A 219 17.56 5.22 -5.58
C ARG A 219 16.59 5.79 -4.55
N SER A 220 17.11 6.44 -3.51
CA SER A 220 16.29 7.10 -2.50
C SER A 220 15.47 8.24 -3.12
N LEU A 221 16.13 9.11 -3.90
CA LEU A 221 15.47 10.20 -4.61
C LEU A 221 14.42 9.68 -5.60
N PHE A 222 14.71 8.61 -6.35
CA PHE A 222 13.79 7.99 -7.30
C PHE A 222 12.52 7.50 -6.60
N ARG A 223 12.64 6.82 -5.45
CA ARG A 223 11.47 6.40 -4.65
C ARG A 223 10.66 7.59 -4.19
N SER A 224 11.29 8.63 -3.63
CA SER A 224 10.58 9.83 -3.17
C SER A 224 9.80 10.52 -4.29
N LEU A 225 10.42 10.66 -5.47
CA LEU A 225 9.75 11.28 -6.62
C LEU A 225 8.63 10.39 -7.20
N CYS A 226 8.80 9.06 -7.21
CA CYS A 226 7.72 8.14 -7.58
C CYS A 226 6.56 8.21 -6.58
N ASN A 227 6.86 8.35 -5.29
CA ASN A 227 5.86 8.51 -4.26
C ASN A 227 4.96 9.72 -4.55
N GLU A 228 5.57 10.88 -4.73
CA GLU A 228 4.84 12.12 -5.00
C GLU A 228 4.10 12.10 -6.35
N ALA A 229 4.75 11.63 -7.41
CA ALA A 229 4.23 11.74 -8.77
C ALA A 229 3.18 10.67 -9.12
N LEU A 230 3.28 9.45 -8.57
CA LEU A 230 2.52 8.29 -9.06
C LEU A 230 1.78 7.50 -7.97
N LEU A 231 2.26 7.51 -6.72
CA LEU A 231 1.76 6.60 -5.69
C LEU A 231 0.86 7.30 -4.66
N TYR A 232 1.20 8.52 -4.25
CA TYR A 232 0.40 9.33 -3.32
C TYR A 232 -1.03 9.56 -3.81
N PRO A 233 -1.30 9.85 -5.10
CA PRO A 233 -2.67 9.93 -5.61
C PRO A 233 -3.46 8.62 -5.41
N ARG A 234 -2.78 7.48 -5.42
CA ARG A 234 -3.34 6.14 -5.18
C ARG A 234 -3.38 5.74 -3.71
N ARG A 235 -2.99 6.65 -2.80
CA ARG A 235 -2.91 6.43 -1.35
C ARG A 235 -2.02 5.25 -0.95
N ILE A 236 -0.92 5.08 -1.67
CA ILE A 236 0.14 4.10 -1.42
C ILE A 236 1.50 4.80 -1.53
N GLU A 237 2.55 4.19 -1.03
CA GLU A 237 3.91 4.67 -1.20
C GLU A 237 4.92 3.53 -1.22
N TRP A 238 6.11 3.82 -1.72
CA TRP A 238 7.24 2.91 -1.76
C TRP A 238 7.96 2.93 -0.41
N THR A 239 7.66 1.94 0.42
CA THR A 239 8.26 1.68 1.74
C THR A 239 9.49 0.78 1.62
N VAL A 240 10.14 0.50 2.74
CA VAL A 240 11.21 -0.50 2.82
C VAL A 240 10.72 -1.92 2.47
N HIS A 241 9.43 -2.19 2.67
CA HIS A 241 8.76 -3.47 2.41
C HIS A 241 8.13 -3.59 1.02
N GLY A 242 8.30 -2.58 0.16
CA GLY A 242 7.71 -2.55 -1.19
C GLY A 242 6.76 -1.37 -1.40
N ILE A 243 6.01 -1.38 -2.50
CA ILE A 243 4.97 -0.37 -2.74
C ILE A 243 3.68 -0.83 -2.05
N LYS A 244 3.31 -0.17 -0.96
CA LYS A 244 2.22 -0.57 -0.06
C LYS A 244 1.51 0.66 0.52
N ARG A 245 0.42 0.43 1.24
CA ARG A 245 -0.30 1.49 1.96
C ARG A 245 0.27 1.67 3.37
N SER A 246 1.09 2.69 3.55
CA SER A 246 1.67 3.08 4.84
C SER A 246 0.68 3.78 5.78
N PHE A 247 1.09 3.96 7.04
CA PHE A 247 0.32 4.66 8.08
C PHE A 247 -0.07 6.09 7.71
N ARG A 248 0.65 6.75 6.78
CA ARG A 248 0.32 8.08 6.24
C ARG A 248 -1.10 8.13 5.68
N PHE A 249 -1.54 7.04 5.08
CA PHE A 249 -2.84 6.98 4.40
C PHE A 249 -3.95 6.38 5.27
N TRP A 250 -3.63 6.04 6.52
CA TRP A 250 -4.59 5.46 7.45
C TRP A 250 -5.33 6.56 8.21
N SER A 251 -6.61 6.33 8.41
CA SER A 251 -7.46 7.11 9.30
C SER A 251 -6.98 7.01 10.76
N GLY A 252 -7.52 7.87 11.63
CA GLY A 252 -7.26 7.77 13.07
C GLY A 252 -7.76 6.46 13.67
N HIS A 253 -8.91 5.96 13.19
CA HIS A 253 -9.50 4.71 13.65
C HIS A 253 -8.66 3.50 13.24
N GLU A 254 -8.23 3.42 11.98
CA GLU A 254 -7.35 2.33 11.51
C GLU A 254 -6.05 2.24 12.34
N ARG A 255 -5.41 3.37 12.62
CA ARG A 255 -4.19 3.40 13.46
C ARG A 255 -4.46 2.99 14.90
N ARG A 256 -5.57 3.45 15.47
CA ARG A 256 -5.97 3.10 16.84
C ARG A 256 -6.27 1.61 16.97
N ASP A 257 -7.03 1.05 16.05
CA ASP A 257 -7.45 -0.36 16.08
C ASP A 257 -6.24 -1.28 15.91
N TYR A 258 -5.34 -0.94 15.00
CA TYR A 258 -4.10 -1.69 14.80
C TYR A 258 -3.16 -1.60 16.01
N LEU A 259 -3.05 -0.43 16.65
CA LEU A 259 -2.31 -0.31 17.91
C LEU A 259 -2.97 -1.14 19.03
N ALA A 260 -4.30 -1.10 19.13
CA ALA A 260 -5.04 -1.90 20.11
C ALA A 260 -4.80 -3.40 19.91
N PHE A 261 -4.78 -3.86 18.65
CA PHE A 261 -4.42 -5.23 18.29
C PHE A 261 -2.98 -5.57 18.70
N ALA A 262 -1.99 -4.71 18.41
CA ALA A 262 -0.61 -4.94 18.83
C ALA A 262 -0.49 -5.05 20.37
N LEU A 263 -1.22 -4.22 21.13
CA LEU A 263 -1.24 -4.27 22.59
C LEU A 263 -1.96 -5.51 23.14
N GLU A 264 -2.95 -6.01 22.42
CA GLU A 264 -3.60 -7.29 22.71
C GLU A 264 -2.59 -8.45 22.58
N VAL A 265 -1.85 -8.50 21.48
CA VAL A 265 -0.79 -9.50 21.25
C VAL A 265 0.28 -9.41 22.33
N ILE A 266 0.73 -8.20 22.70
CA ILE A 266 1.70 -8.01 23.80
C ILE A 266 1.17 -8.56 25.13
N ARG A 267 -0.10 -8.28 25.45
CA ARG A 267 -0.72 -8.77 26.69
C ARG A 267 -0.72 -10.29 26.73
N ASP A 268 -1.16 -10.94 25.65
CA ASP A 268 -1.28 -12.39 25.60
C ASP A 268 0.11 -13.07 25.60
N LEU A 269 1.08 -12.50 24.89
CA LEU A 269 2.49 -12.93 24.97
C LEU A 269 3.09 -12.76 26.38
N GLY A 270 2.56 -11.84 27.18
CA GLY A 270 2.94 -11.63 28.58
C GLY A 270 2.78 -12.87 29.47
N GLU A 271 1.91 -13.80 29.07
CA GLU A 271 1.66 -15.06 29.80
C GLU A 271 2.79 -16.08 29.62
N ILE A 272 3.56 -16.00 28.52
CA ILE A 272 4.70 -16.88 28.25
C ILE A 272 6.05 -16.21 28.52
N SER A 273 6.10 -14.87 28.53
CA SER A 273 7.26 -14.12 29.03
C SER A 273 6.86 -12.73 29.53
N PRO A 274 7.29 -12.31 30.73
CA PRO A 274 7.09 -10.94 31.21
C PRO A 274 7.95 -9.91 30.46
N ALA A 275 8.93 -10.36 29.68
CA ALA A 275 9.85 -9.53 28.91
C ALA A 275 9.31 -9.27 27.50
N VAL A 276 8.17 -8.58 27.41
CA VAL A 276 7.51 -8.24 26.15
C VAL A 276 7.15 -6.74 26.07
N SER A 277 7.42 -6.10 24.94
CA SER A 277 7.07 -4.69 24.67
C SER A 277 7.02 -4.38 23.17
N LEU A 278 6.67 -3.15 22.79
CA LEU A 278 7.00 -2.67 21.44
C LEU A 278 8.52 -2.65 21.24
N GLY A 279 8.97 -2.82 19.99
CA GLY A 279 10.38 -2.80 19.59
C GLY A 279 10.66 -1.91 18.39
N PHE A 280 11.92 -1.87 17.96
CA PHE A 280 12.39 -1.35 16.66
C PHE A 280 11.66 -0.08 16.16
N GLY A 281 11.03 -0.15 14.98
CA GLY A 281 10.35 0.95 14.31
C GLY A 281 9.19 1.48 15.13
N SER A 282 8.46 0.60 15.84
CA SER A 282 7.42 1.01 16.79
C SER A 282 7.97 1.93 17.88
N VAL A 283 9.05 1.54 18.57
CA VAL A 283 9.65 2.38 19.62
C VAL A 283 10.17 3.70 19.05
N LEU A 284 10.80 3.65 17.87
CA LEU A 284 11.29 4.85 17.19
C LEU A 284 10.14 5.81 16.89
N GLY A 285 9.01 5.31 16.38
CA GLY A 285 7.81 6.11 16.12
C GLY A 285 7.26 6.75 17.39
N VAL A 286 7.10 5.96 18.46
CA VAL A 286 6.56 6.48 19.73
C VAL A 286 7.45 7.56 20.31
N VAL A 287 8.77 7.35 20.31
CA VAL A 287 9.73 8.26 20.98
C VAL A 287 10.04 9.49 20.14
N ARG A 288 10.21 9.35 18.82
CA ARG A 288 10.60 10.46 17.93
C ARG A 288 9.38 11.25 17.45
N ASP A 289 8.34 10.53 17.00
CA ASP A 289 7.22 11.12 16.25
C ASP A 289 5.95 11.19 17.12
N GLY A 290 5.99 10.68 18.35
CA GLY A 290 4.84 10.65 19.27
C GLY A 290 3.75 9.66 18.86
N GLY A 291 4.04 8.72 17.95
CA GLY A 291 3.06 7.78 17.42
C GLY A 291 3.63 6.90 16.30
N PHE A 292 2.93 6.83 15.18
CA PHE A 292 3.32 6.01 14.04
C PHE A 292 4.29 6.77 13.13
N ILE A 293 5.32 6.08 12.63
CA ILE A 293 6.19 6.62 11.57
C ILE A 293 5.35 6.68 10.28
N PRO A 294 5.11 7.84 9.65
CA PRO A 294 4.11 7.92 8.59
C PRO A 294 4.36 7.02 7.37
N HIS A 295 5.62 6.80 7.01
CA HIS A 295 5.99 6.00 5.83
C HIS A 295 6.20 4.51 6.12
N ASP A 296 5.94 4.09 7.36
CA ASP A 296 6.00 2.69 7.80
C ASP A 296 4.65 2.00 7.60
N ASP A 297 4.63 0.67 7.63
CA ASP A 297 3.43 -0.13 7.36
C ASP A 297 3.17 -1.29 8.33
N ASP A 298 4.01 -1.47 9.35
CA ASP A 298 3.86 -2.47 10.41
C ASP A 298 4.25 -1.94 11.81
N LEU A 299 3.95 -2.75 12.84
CA LEU A 299 4.40 -2.52 14.21
C LEU A 299 5.23 -3.72 14.66
N ASP A 300 6.42 -3.43 15.18
CA ASP A 300 7.29 -4.40 15.82
C ASP A 300 6.97 -4.59 17.31
N ILE A 301 6.92 -5.85 17.72
CA ILE A 301 6.85 -6.34 19.10
C ILE A 301 8.12 -7.14 19.37
N ILE A 302 8.66 -7.00 20.58
CA ILE A 302 9.82 -7.73 21.06
C ILE A 302 9.44 -8.59 22.26
N ILE A 303 9.81 -9.88 22.25
CA ILE A 303 9.68 -10.82 23.38
C ILE A 303 11.00 -11.55 23.67
N GLY A 304 11.42 -11.54 24.94
CA GLY A 304 12.67 -12.13 25.40
C GLY A 304 12.45 -13.38 26.22
N PHE A 305 13.29 -14.40 26.05
CA PHE A 305 13.24 -15.64 26.84
C PHE A 305 14.58 -15.92 27.53
N GLU A 306 14.53 -16.61 28.67
CA GLU A 306 15.74 -17.19 29.26
C GLU A 306 16.31 -18.26 28.34
N GLN A 307 17.60 -18.16 27.99
CA GLN A 307 18.24 -19.15 27.13
C GLN A 307 18.23 -20.57 27.76
N SER A 308 18.13 -20.67 29.09
CA SER A 308 17.99 -21.97 29.77
C SER A 308 16.67 -22.67 29.46
N ASP A 309 15.61 -21.90 29.19
CA ASP A 309 14.25 -22.39 29.00
C ASP A 309 13.91 -22.49 27.51
N VAL A 310 14.43 -21.55 26.73
CA VAL A 310 14.32 -21.48 25.27
C VAL A 310 15.73 -21.40 24.67
N PRO A 311 16.35 -22.55 24.33
CA PRO A 311 17.76 -22.60 23.94
C PRO A 311 18.09 -21.86 22.64
N ARG A 312 17.13 -21.80 21.70
CA ARG A 312 17.31 -21.19 20.37
C ARG A 312 16.17 -20.24 20.04
N ILE A 313 16.46 -19.30 19.16
CA ILE A 313 15.48 -18.35 18.63
C ILE A 313 14.35 -19.10 17.93
N ALA A 314 14.68 -20.16 17.17
CA ALA A 314 13.68 -21.01 16.53
C ALA A 314 12.72 -21.68 17.54
N ASP A 315 13.22 -22.10 18.71
CA ASP A 315 12.40 -22.71 19.75
C ASP A 315 11.42 -21.67 20.36
N GLY A 316 11.85 -20.42 20.47
CA GLY A 316 10.99 -19.30 20.89
C GLY A 316 9.89 -18.99 19.87
N LEU A 317 10.23 -19.05 18.58
CA LEU A 317 9.24 -18.90 17.50
C LEU A 317 8.21 -20.05 17.53
N ASP A 318 8.65 -21.29 17.77
CA ASP A 318 7.75 -22.44 17.91
C ASP A 318 6.81 -22.30 19.12
N LEU A 319 7.33 -21.81 20.25
CA LEU A 319 6.54 -21.56 21.45
C LEU A 319 5.47 -20.48 21.20
N ILE A 320 5.83 -19.39 20.52
CA ILE A 320 4.90 -18.31 20.15
C ILE A 320 3.82 -18.83 19.21
N ASP A 321 4.19 -19.57 18.17
CA ASP A 321 3.23 -20.16 17.23
C ASP A 321 2.24 -21.06 17.97
N MET A 322 2.74 -22.05 18.71
CA MET A 322 1.89 -22.96 19.48
C MET A 322 0.93 -22.21 20.40
N TYR A 323 1.43 -21.22 21.16
CA TYR A 323 0.63 -20.50 22.14
C TYR A 323 -0.43 -19.58 21.50
N LEU A 324 -0.02 -18.73 20.56
CA LEU A 324 -0.93 -17.77 19.92
C LEU A 324 -1.91 -18.46 18.97
N SER A 325 -1.49 -19.50 18.25
CA SER A 325 -2.41 -20.30 17.42
C SER A 325 -3.51 -20.96 18.27
N ALA A 326 -3.20 -21.39 19.50
CA ALA A 326 -4.21 -21.91 20.44
C ALA A 326 -5.22 -20.84 20.92
N LEU A 327 -4.84 -19.56 20.87
CA LEU A 327 -5.73 -18.42 21.15
C LEU A 327 -6.50 -17.93 19.91
N GLY A 328 -6.26 -18.53 18.74
CA GLY A 328 -6.96 -18.22 17.49
C GLY A 328 -6.31 -17.12 16.65
N TYR A 329 -5.05 -16.77 16.93
CA TYR A 329 -4.26 -15.93 16.03
C TYR A 329 -3.76 -16.75 14.83
N GLU A 330 -3.49 -16.06 13.71
CA GLU A 330 -2.74 -16.63 12.60
C GLU A 330 -1.26 -16.26 12.75
N VAL A 331 -0.41 -17.26 12.93
CA VAL A 331 1.05 -17.09 12.95
C VAL A 331 1.63 -17.58 11.62
N SER A 332 2.41 -16.73 10.96
CA SER A 332 2.95 -17.01 9.63
C SER A 332 4.30 -16.30 9.41
N GLY A 333 4.88 -16.42 8.21
CA GLY A 333 6.09 -15.67 7.85
C GLY A 333 7.29 -16.02 8.75
N ARG A 334 7.70 -17.29 8.78
CA ARG A 334 8.81 -17.71 9.63
C ARG A 334 10.14 -17.19 9.09
N HIS A 335 10.66 -16.16 9.73
CA HIS A 335 11.98 -15.58 9.47
C HIS A 335 12.97 -16.03 10.54
N MET A 336 14.23 -15.58 10.45
CA MET A 336 15.30 -16.03 11.35
C MET A 336 15.01 -15.73 12.83
N ALA A 337 14.40 -14.58 13.12
CA ALA A 337 14.18 -14.13 14.50
C ALA A 337 12.82 -13.48 14.73
N HIS A 338 11.90 -13.57 13.75
CA HIS A 338 10.56 -13.07 13.91
C HIS A 338 9.55 -13.90 13.13
N CYS A 339 8.30 -13.73 13.49
CA CYS A 339 7.13 -14.21 12.79
C CYS A 339 6.09 -13.09 12.67
N TRP A 340 5.15 -13.27 11.77
CA TRP A 340 3.99 -12.41 11.62
C TRP A 340 2.83 -12.96 12.43
N VAL A 341 2.22 -12.11 13.24
CA VAL A 341 1.03 -12.44 14.05
C VAL A 341 -0.14 -11.59 13.58
N GLY A 342 -1.21 -12.23 13.15
CA GLY A 342 -2.41 -11.57 12.64
C GLY A 342 -3.70 -12.24 13.11
N ARG A 343 -4.81 -11.73 12.59
CA ARG A 343 -6.10 -12.43 12.57
C ARG A 343 -6.46 -12.70 11.11
N PRO A 344 -7.32 -13.72 10.84
CA PRO A 344 -7.78 -13.99 9.49
C PRO A 344 -8.31 -12.73 8.79
N GLY A 345 -7.67 -12.34 7.68
CA GLY A 345 -8.06 -11.17 6.88
C GLY A 345 -7.69 -9.81 7.47
N GLN A 346 -6.86 -9.75 8.52
CA GLN A 346 -6.36 -8.50 9.12
C GLN A 346 -4.86 -8.32 8.88
N LEU A 347 -4.36 -7.12 9.17
CA LEU A 347 -2.92 -6.82 9.12
C LEU A 347 -2.18 -7.56 10.25
N HIS A 348 -0.95 -7.97 9.97
CA HIS A 348 -0.07 -8.59 10.95
C HIS A 348 0.74 -7.56 11.73
N VAL A 349 1.26 -7.96 12.89
CA VAL A 349 2.37 -7.31 13.60
C VAL A 349 3.59 -8.23 13.55
N ASP A 350 4.78 -7.66 13.63
CA ASP A 350 6.03 -8.41 13.61
C ASP A 350 6.44 -8.74 15.05
N VAL A 351 6.53 -10.02 15.40
CA VAL A 351 6.95 -10.45 16.73
C VAL A 351 8.38 -11.01 16.67
N PHE A 352 9.33 -10.25 17.21
CA PHE A 352 10.73 -10.60 17.26
C PHE A 352 11.09 -11.32 18.57
N VAL A 353 11.82 -12.42 18.44
CA VAL A 353 12.34 -13.22 19.55
C VAL A 353 13.77 -12.82 19.86
N GLY A 354 14.05 -12.61 21.15
CA GLY A 354 15.41 -12.52 21.68
C GLY A 354 15.65 -13.48 22.84
N LEU A 355 16.93 -13.77 23.10
CA LEU A 355 17.36 -14.64 24.18
C LEU A 355 18.21 -13.86 25.18
N PHE A 356 17.97 -14.08 26.47
CA PHE A 356 18.83 -13.59 27.55
C PHE A 356 20.01 -14.53 27.75
N GLU A 357 21.22 -13.98 27.56
CA GLU A 357 22.48 -14.67 27.75
C GLU A 357 23.19 -14.09 28.98
N GLY A 358 22.65 -14.43 30.16
CA GLY A 358 22.98 -13.73 31.40
C GLY A 358 22.37 -12.33 31.42
N ASP A 359 23.22 -11.31 31.57
CA ASP A 359 22.80 -9.90 31.58
C ASP A 359 22.66 -9.32 30.18
N ASP A 360 23.27 -9.95 29.18
CA ASP A 360 23.24 -9.52 27.79
C ASP A 360 22.04 -10.11 27.05
N VAL A 361 21.72 -9.46 25.94
CA VAL A 361 20.57 -9.80 25.13
C VAL A 361 20.99 -10.08 23.68
N SER A 362 20.60 -11.25 23.19
CA SER A 362 20.71 -11.66 21.80
C SER A 362 19.44 -11.27 21.03
N TRP A 363 19.50 -10.21 20.23
CA TRP A 363 18.33 -9.69 19.51
C TRP A 363 18.65 -9.26 18.07
N TYR A 364 18.14 -10.00 17.10
CA TYR A 364 18.30 -9.69 15.67
C TYR A 364 17.12 -8.83 15.17
N PRO A 365 17.31 -7.84 14.27
CA PRO A 365 18.53 -7.46 13.51
C PRO A 365 19.54 -6.55 14.24
N GLY A 366 19.57 -6.54 15.58
CA GLY A 366 20.59 -5.85 16.37
C GLY A 366 21.92 -6.61 16.48
N LYS A 367 22.95 -5.90 16.96
CA LYS A 367 24.25 -6.51 17.28
C LYS A 367 24.11 -7.37 18.56
N ARG A 368 24.44 -8.66 18.49
CA ARG A 368 24.44 -9.57 19.65
C ARG A 368 25.27 -8.99 20.79
N GLY A 369 24.70 -8.96 22.00
CA GLY A 369 25.36 -8.43 23.20
C GLY A 369 25.53 -6.92 23.23
N SER A 370 24.85 -6.15 22.37
CA SER A 370 24.86 -4.68 22.48
C SER A 370 23.78 -4.12 23.40
N LEU A 371 22.78 -4.94 23.74
CA LEU A 371 21.68 -4.58 24.63
C LEU A 371 21.79 -5.43 25.90
N THR A 372 21.45 -4.85 27.04
CA THR A 372 21.40 -5.54 28.33
C THR A 372 19.96 -5.69 28.80
N ARG A 373 19.72 -6.67 29.68
CA ARG A 373 18.39 -6.91 30.26
C ARG A 373 17.85 -5.70 30.99
N ASP A 374 18.67 -5.04 31.81
CA ASP A 374 18.25 -3.89 32.62
C ASP A 374 17.87 -2.68 31.75
N LEU A 375 18.53 -2.51 30.59
CA LEU A 375 18.19 -1.49 29.61
C LEU A 375 16.78 -1.67 29.02
N MET A 376 16.36 -2.93 28.88
CA MET A 376 15.12 -3.30 28.20
C MET A 376 13.96 -3.54 29.16
N PHE A 377 14.19 -4.13 30.34
CA PHE A 377 13.13 -4.61 31.22
C PHE A 377 13.37 -4.30 32.72
N PRO A 378 12.32 -4.14 33.55
CA PRO A 378 10.91 -4.16 33.15
C PRO A 378 10.56 -2.93 32.31
N VAL A 379 9.47 -3.03 31.57
CA VAL A 379 9.08 -2.04 30.57
C VAL A 379 8.84 -0.66 31.16
N SER A 380 9.15 0.38 30.39
CA SER A 380 8.60 1.72 30.60
C SER A 380 7.27 1.86 29.85
N ARG A 381 6.58 3.01 29.99
CA ARG A 381 5.27 3.23 29.36
C ARG A 381 5.18 4.60 28.73
N ALA A 382 4.55 4.67 27.56
CA ALA A 382 4.20 5.91 26.87
C ALA A 382 2.76 5.87 26.38
N ARG A 383 2.15 7.02 26.10
CA ARG A 383 0.76 7.10 25.62
C ARG A 383 0.72 7.48 24.14
N VAL A 384 0.04 6.68 23.32
CA VAL A 384 -0.12 6.88 21.87
C VAL A 384 -1.58 6.69 21.52
N LEU A 385 -2.18 7.66 20.82
CA LEU A 385 -3.59 7.64 20.42
C LEU A 385 -4.60 7.41 21.55
N ASP A 386 -4.23 7.68 22.81
CA ASP A 386 -4.95 7.37 24.07
C ASP A 386 -4.69 5.99 24.71
N LEU A 387 -3.92 5.13 24.04
CA LEU A 387 -3.53 3.81 24.51
C LEU A 387 -2.17 3.85 25.23
N GLU A 388 -2.02 3.03 26.26
CA GLU A 388 -0.77 2.92 27.03
C GLU A 388 0.11 1.80 26.46
N CYS A 389 1.25 2.18 25.91
CA CYS A 389 2.16 1.31 25.19
C CYS A 389 3.38 0.95 26.06
N PRO A 390 3.68 -0.35 26.25
CA PRO A 390 4.91 -0.78 26.88
C PRO A 390 6.08 -0.59 25.92
N LEU A 391 7.15 0.02 26.42
CA LEU A 391 8.40 0.25 25.71
C LEU A 391 9.56 -0.38 26.51
N PRO A 392 10.75 -0.57 25.93
CA PRO A 392 11.96 -0.86 26.70
C PRO A 392 12.13 0.12 27.88
N ARG A 393 12.72 -0.34 28.99
CA ARG A 393 12.92 0.48 30.21
C ARG A 393 13.53 1.84 29.90
N ASN A 394 14.59 1.85 29.09
CA ASN A 394 15.32 3.04 28.68
C ASN A 394 15.25 3.22 27.15
N PRO A 395 14.12 3.71 26.60
CA PRO A 395 13.86 3.66 25.16
C PRO A 395 14.80 4.57 24.36
N LEU A 396 15.30 5.67 24.94
CA LEU A 396 16.26 6.56 24.29
C LEU A 396 17.62 5.89 24.06
N GLU A 397 18.10 5.14 25.05
CA GLU A 397 19.38 4.43 24.97
C GLU A 397 19.25 3.16 24.12
N TYR A 398 18.12 2.46 24.19
CA TYR A 398 17.75 1.40 23.26
C TYR A 398 17.86 1.85 21.79
N LEU A 399 17.30 3.02 21.46
CA LEU A 399 17.38 3.59 20.11
C LEU A 399 18.79 4.06 19.74
N ASP A 400 19.55 4.65 20.68
CA ASP A 400 20.95 5.01 20.46
C ASP A 400 21.81 3.77 20.08
N VAL A 401 21.54 2.62 20.70
CA VAL A 401 22.25 1.35 20.41
C VAL A 401 21.85 0.78 19.04
N LEU A 402 20.55 0.75 18.71
CA LEU A 402 20.06 0.11 17.48
C LEU A 402 20.24 0.96 16.22
N TYR A 403 19.98 2.27 16.33
CA TYR A 403 19.91 3.18 15.20
C TYR A 403 21.08 4.19 15.17
N GLY A 404 21.89 4.24 16.24
CA GLY A 404 22.97 5.21 16.39
C GLY A 404 22.46 6.58 16.83
N LYS A 405 23.36 7.44 17.33
CA LYS A 405 22.99 8.72 17.98
C LYS A 405 22.21 9.70 17.10
N SER A 406 22.21 9.53 15.79
CA SER A 406 21.49 10.37 14.83
C SER A 406 20.02 9.99 14.63
N TRP A 407 19.49 8.94 15.27
CA TRP A 407 18.12 8.44 15.04
C TRP A 407 17.02 9.49 15.24
N ARG A 408 17.30 10.53 16.03
CA ARG A 408 16.42 11.67 16.27
C ARG A 408 16.10 12.45 15.00
N THR A 409 16.99 12.40 14.00
CA THR A 409 16.77 12.96 12.67
C THR A 409 16.44 11.82 11.72
N PRO A 410 15.28 11.84 11.03
CA PRO A 410 14.96 10.83 10.04
C PRO A 410 16.06 10.68 8.98
N ASP A 411 16.50 9.45 8.75
CA ASP A 411 17.42 9.09 7.68
C ASP A 411 16.70 8.19 6.68
N PRO A 412 16.20 8.73 5.55
CA PRO A 412 15.53 7.94 4.50
C PRO A 412 16.45 6.90 3.85
N GLY A 413 17.75 7.04 4.05
CA GLY A 413 18.74 6.09 3.62
C GLY A 413 18.86 4.88 4.54
N HIS A 414 18.44 4.95 5.81
CA HIS A 414 18.78 3.98 6.85
C HIS A 414 18.55 2.53 6.41
N ALA A 415 19.53 1.67 6.74
CA ALA A 415 19.41 0.23 6.55
C ALA A 415 20.14 -0.44 7.71
N HIS A 416 19.48 -1.40 8.35
CA HIS A 416 20.11 -2.22 9.38
C HIS A 416 21.29 -3.00 8.77
N ALA A 417 22.35 -3.20 9.55
CA ALA A 417 23.47 -4.05 9.17
C ALA A 417 23.14 -5.51 9.51
N TRP A 418 22.45 -6.20 8.61
CA TRP A 418 21.99 -7.58 8.81
C TRP A 418 23.20 -8.53 8.82
N ASN A 419 23.71 -8.87 10.00
CA ASN A 419 24.79 -9.84 10.16
C ASN A 419 24.31 -11.04 10.98
N GLN A 420 23.98 -12.12 10.29
CA GLN A 420 23.46 -13.34 10.91
C GLN A 420 24.56 -14.25 11.47
N LYS A 421 25.83 -14.08 11.06
CA LYS A 421 26.93 -14.98 11.49
C LYS A 421 27.06 -15.09 13.01
N PRO A 422 26.95 -14.00 13.81
CA PRO A 422 27.01 -14.07 15.26
C PRO A 422 25.79 -14.75 15.91
N TYR A 423 24.76 -15.12 15.15
CA TYR A 423 23.56 -15.79 15.65
C TYR A 423 23.45 -17.24 15.16
N ALA A 424 24.45 -17.75 14.40
CA ALA A 424 24.36 -19.06 13.77
C ALA A 424 24.23 -20.23 14.77
N ASP A 425 24.72 -20.07 16.00
CA ASP A 425 24.57 -21.00 17.12
C ASP A 425 23.19 -20.92 17.81
N LEU A 426 22.46 -19.82 17.60
CA LEU A 426 21.13 -19.57 18.18
C LEU A 426 19.98 -19.74 17.17
N ALA A 427 20.31 -19.92 15.89
CA ALA A 427 19.37 -19.97 14.77
C ALA A 427 18.50 -21.25 14.77
#